data_AF-Q97LX3-F1
#
_entry.id   AF-Q97LX3-F1
#
_cell.length_a   1.000
_cell.length_b   1.000
_cell.length_c   1.000
_cell.angle_alpha   90.00
_cell.angle_beta   90.00
_cell.angle_gamma   90.00
#
_symmetry.space_group_name_H-M   'P 1'
#
loop_
_entity.id
_entity.type
_entity.pdbx_description
1 polymer ?
#
loop_
_entity_poly.entity_id
_entity_poly.type
_entity_poly.pdbx_seq_one_letter_code
_entity_poly.pdbx_strand_id
1 'polypeptide(L)'
;MSEDIKLKITKQTTLNIFYTVIGCFTSSIGINLFLIHAHLLSGGVSGISLILQYLFKIPAGISYLIMNLPLFLLSYKVIGKKFTAMTILGTLTFSVAFNLTAPFKNLLTIKDPILLCVYGGVLNGLGMGIVLSNYGSLGGLDIVAAAIKKKHENFQFSTTSLIINILIITLGAIFFGLPSALYTLFSIYISYSVMDKVIIGFNRQKLVLIITNKENEISSNIMKHLHRGVTFLYGEGAYTKSNKMVVYCVVTTQQLPLLKRLVKATDGASFMSILDISEVHGNGFQGNMFS
;
A
#
# COMPACT_ATOMS: atom_id res chain seq x y z
N MET A 1 -8.52 -29.63 0.43
CA MET A 1 -8.33 -28.30 -0.22
C MET A 1 -7.90 -28.55 -1.65
N SER A 2 -8.70 -28.15 -2.65
CA SER A 2 -8.46 -28.51 -4.06
C SER A 2 -7.15 -27.92 -4.60
N GLU A 3 -6.54 -28.63 -5.56
CA GLU A 3 -5.25 -28.28 -6.17
C GLU A 3 -5.27 -26.88 -6.82
N ASP A 4 -6.40 -26.50 -7.43
CA ASP A 4 -6.61 -25.18 -8.05
C ASP A 4 -6.57 -24.02 -7.03
N ILE A 5 -7.03 -24.26 -5.81
CA ILE A 5 -6.99 -23.26 -4.73
C ILE A 5 -5.55 -23.06 -4.27
N LYS A 6 -4.76 -24.13 -4.16
CA LYS A 6 -3.33 -24.05 -3.80
C LYS A 6 -2.54 -23.30 -4.87
N LEU A 7 -2.81 -23.54 -6.16
CA LEU A 7 -2.17 -22.85 -7.28
C LEU A 7 -2.49 -21.35 -7.30
N LYS A 8 -3.77 -20.96 -7.11
CA LYS A 8 -4.18 -19.55 -7.03
C LYS A 8 -3.55 -18.83 -5.84
N ILE A 9 -3.50 -19.46 -4.66
CA ILE A 9 -2.86 -18.90 -3.46
C ILE A 9 -1.35 -18.71 -3.69
N THR A 10 -0.68 -19.69 -4.30
CA THR A 10 0.77 -19.64 -4.56
C THR A 10 1.12 -18.54 -5.57
N LYS A 11 0.33 -18.39 -6.64
CA LYS A 11 0.52 -17.33 -7.64
C LYS A 11 0.33 -15.94 -7.03
N GLN A 12 -0.68 -15.77 -6.18
CA GLN A 12 -0.91 -14.51 -5.48
C GLN A 12 0.22 -14.19 -4.50
N THR A 13 0.69 -15.17 -3.72
CA THR A 13 1.83 -14.97 -2.81
C THR A 13 3.10 -14.58 -3.56
N THR A 14 3.35 -15.18 -4.72
CA THR A 14 4.52 -14.85 -5.55
C THR A 14 4.46 -13.41 -6.07
N LEU A 15 3.29 -12.98 -6.55
CA LEU A 15 3.07 -11.58 -6.96
C LEU A 15 3.25 -10.61 -5.80
N ASN A 16 2.73 -10.95 -4.62
CA ASN A 16 2.90 -10.12 -3.43
C ASN A 16 4.38 -9.97 -3.06
N ILE A 17 5.16 -11.05 -3.12
CA ILE A 17 6.62 -11.00 -2.88
C ILE A 17 7.30 -10.10 -3.93
N PHE A 18 6.98 -10.27 -5.21
CA PHE A 18 7.55 -9.47 -6.29
C PHE A 18 7.29 -7.96 -6.10
N TYR A 19 6.04 -7.59 -5.80
CA TYR A 19 5.70 -6.20 -5.52
C TYR A 19 6.37 -5.68 -4.25
N THR A 20 6.48 -6.50 -3.19
CA THR A 20 7.22 -6.13 -1.98
C THR A 20 8.67 -5.81 -2.30
N VAL A 21 9.35 -6.64 -3.11
CA VAL A 21 10.73 -6.39 -3.52
C VAL A 21 10.84 -5.06 -4.29
N ILE A 22 9.97 -4.82 -5.27
CA ILE A 22 9.94 -3.55 -6.02
C ILE A 22 9.73 -2.36 -5.08
N GLY A 23 8.79 -2.48 -4.15
CA GLY A 23 8.50 -1.42 -3.18
C GLY A 23 9.69 -1.12 -2.27
N CYS A 24 10.39 -2.16 -1.79
CA CYS A 24 11.61 -2.01 -0.99
C CYS A 24 12.71 -1.26 -1.78
N PHE A 25 12.98 -1.63 -3.04
CA PHE A 25 13.96 -0.93 -3.87
C PHE A 25 13.54 0.52 -4.16
N THR A 26 12.27 0.75 -4.46
CA THR A 26 11.73 2.09 -4.74
C THR A 26 11.90 3.03 -3.54
N SER A 27 11.51 2.56 -2.35
CA SER A 27 11.68 3.33 -1.11
C SER A 27 13.16 3.55 -0.77
N SER A 28 13.97 2.51 -0.91
CA SER A 28 15.40 2.58 -0.67
C SER A 28 16.13 3.58 -1.57
N ILE A 29 15.79 3.62 -2.87
CA ILE A 29 16.31 4.63 -3.80
C ILE A 29 15.86 6.03 -3.36
N GLY A 30 14.58 6.21 -3.02
CA GLY A 30 14.06 7.49 -2.52
C GLY A 30 14.84 8.01 -1.32
N ILE A 31 15.13 7.15 -0.35
CA ILE A 31 15.85 7.53 0.87
C ILE A 31 17.33 7.81 0.58
N ASN A 32 18.04 6.90 -0.08
CA ASN A 32 19.48 7.06 -0.32
C ASN A 32 19.79 8.21 -1.29
N LEU A 33 19.04 8.32 -2.38
CA LEU A 33 19.33 9.28 -3.44
C LEU A 33 18.93 10.70 -3.06
N PHE A 34 17.84 10.88 -2.29
CA PHE A 34 17.31 12.21 -1.98
C PHE A 34 17.44 12.59 -0.49
N LEU A 35 16.94 11.77 0.43
CA LEU A 35 16.90 12.14 1.86
C LEU A 35 18.28 12.14 2.51
N ILE A 36 19.08 11.10 2.28
CA ILE A 36 20.45 11.04 2.80
C ILE A 36 21.32 12.11 2.13
N HIS A 37 21.15 12.35 0.83
CA HIS A 37 21.85 13.43 0.12
C HIS A 37 21.58 14.80 0.75
N ALA A 38 20.35 15.05 1.20
CA ALA A 38 19.93 16.27 1.88
C ALA A 38 20.29 16.31 3.38
N HIS A 39 20.97 15.30 3.94
CA HIS A 39 21.19 15.13 5.39
C HIS A 39 19.89 15.16 6.22
N LEU A 40 18.82 14.63 5.63
CA LEU A 40 17.54 14.47 6.30
C LEU A 40 17.46 13.09 6.95
N LEU A 41 16.55 13.01 7.91
CA LEU A 41 16.22 11.76 8.58
C LEU A 41 15.16 11.00 7.75
N SER A 42 14.95 9.74 8.09
CA SER A 42 13.83 8.94 7.61
C SER A 42 12.85 8.69 8.75
N GLY A 43 11.67 8.15 8.46
CA GLY A 43 10.66 7.86 9.48
C GLY A 43 10.94 6.61 10.32
N GLY A 44 10.45 6.60 11.56
CA GLY A 44 10.35 5.43 12.43
C GLY A 44 11.71 4.87 12.84
N VAL A 45 11.82 3.54 12.79
CA VAL A 45 13.08 2.86 13.11
C VAL A 45 14.18 3.23 12.12
N SER A 46 13.86 3.47 10.85
CA SER A 46 14.88 3.88 9.86
C SER A 46 15.49 5.25 10.18
N GLY A 47 14.69 6.18 10.73
CA GLY A 47 15.18 7.44 11.27
C GLY A 47 16.15 7.24 12.43
N ILE A 48 15.75 6.42 13.41
CA ILE A 48 16.61 6.11 14.56
C ILE A 48 17.91 5.41 14.10
N SER A 49 17.83 4.52 13.11
CA SER A 49 19.00 3.88 12.51
C SER A 49 19.95 4.88 11.84
N LEU A 50 19.42 5.90 11.15
CA LEU A 50 20.21 6.98 10.58
C LEU A 50 20.86 7.86 11.66
N ILE A 51 20.14 8.17 12.74
CA ILE A 51 20.71 8.89 13.90
C ILE A 51 21.91 8.12 14.46
N LEU A 52 21.76 6.80 14.66
CA LEU A 52 22.84 5.94 15.13
C LEU A 52 24.01 5.89 14.14
N GLN A 53 23.74 5.90 12.84
CA GLN A 53 24.78 5.95 11.82
C GLN A 53 25.54 7.28 11.83
N TYR A 54 24.84 8.40 11.96
CA TYR A 54 25.47 9.72 11.95
C TYR A 54 26.27 10.01 13.23
N LEU A 55 25.78 9.56 14.39
CA LEU A 55 26.45 9.80 15.68
C LEU A 55 27.53 8.76 16.01
N PHE A 56 27.25 7.48 15.79
CA PHE A 56 28.09 6.37 16.24
C PHE A 56 28.76 5.59 15.10
N LYS A 57 28.55 6.00 13.83
CA LYS A 57 29.06 5.32 12.63
C LYS A 57 28.65 3.85 12.52
N ILE A 58 27.57 3.45 13.20
CA ILE A 58 26.99 2.10 13.09
C ILE A 58 26.24 2.01 11.75
N PRO A 59 26.44 0.96 10.92
CA PRO A 59 25.70 0.80 9.67
C PRO A 59 24.18 0.79 9.92
N ALA A 60 23.44 1.71 9.30
CA ALA A 60 22.00 1.86 9.53
C ALA A 60 21.22 0.56 9.22
N GLY A 61 21.64 -0.23 8.23
CA GLY A 61 20.98 -1.51 7.91
C GLY A 61 21.03 -2.52 9.06
N ILE A 62 22.10 -2.52 9.87
CA ILE A 62 22.26 -3.45 11.01
C ILE A 62 21.39 -2.98 12.18
N SER A 63 21.48 -1.70 12.55
CA SER A 63 20.66 -1.14 13.62
C SER A 63 19.17 -1.25 13.31
N TYR A 64 18.79 -1.09 12.04
CA TYR A 64 17.43 -1.28 11.56
C TYR A 64 16.91 -2.70 11.81
N LEU A 65 17.71 -3.72 11.49
CA LEU A 65 17.31 -5.12 11.69
C LEU A 65 17.17 -5.47 13.18
N ILE A 66 18.12 -5.05 14.01
CA ILE A 66 18.11 -5.33 15.45
C ILE A 66 16.88 -4.71 16.11
N MET A 67 16.58 -3.44 15.82
CA MET A 67 15.42 -2.75 16.37
C MET A 67 14.08 -3.33 15.91
N ASN A 68 14.06 -4.02 14.76
CA ASN A 68 12.86 -4.66 14.23
C ASN A 68 12.52 -6.01 14.89
N LEU A 69 13.49 -6.70 15.49
CA LEU A 69 13.25 -7.99 16.17
C LEU A 69 12.11 -7.92 17.22
N PRO A 70 12.09 -6.97 18.17
CA PRO A 70 10.97 -6.88 19.13
C PRO A 70 9.65 -6.51 18.46
N LEU A 71 9.69 -5.73 17.37
CA LEU A 71 8.49 -5.32 16.64
C LEU A 71 7.86 -6.49 15.86
N PHE A 72 8.67 -7.44 15.37
CA PHE A 72 8.15 -8.67 14.76
C PHE A 72 7.39 -9.53 15.76
N LEU A 73 7.87 -9.61 17.01
CA LEU A 73 7.16 -10.31 18.08
C LEU A 73 5.81 -9.65 18.38
N LEU A 74 5.75 -8.31 18.39
CA LEU A 74 4.50 -7.56 18.53
C LEU A 74 3.54 -7.84 17.36
N SER A 75 4.04 -7.75 16.12
CA SER A 75 3.29 -8.04 14.89
C SER A 75 2.67 -9.45 14.91
N TYR A 76 3.45 -10.45 15.31
CA TYR A 76 3.01 -11.84 15.35
C TYR A 76 1.86 -12.04 16.34
N LYS A 77 1.93 -11.37 17.50
CA LYS A 77 0.90 -11.47 18.56
C LYS A 77 -0.38 -10.71 18.22
N VAL A 78 -0.28 -9.52 17.60
CA VAL A 78 -1.42 -8.61 17.43
C VAL A 78 -2.07 -8.71 16.05
N ILE A 79 -1.28 -8.76 14.98
CA ILE A 79 -1.79 -8.63 13.59
C ILE A 79 -1.99 -10.01 12.96
N GLY A 80 -0.98 -10.88 13.09
CA GLY A 80 -1.05 -12.27 12.63
C GLY A 80 0.15 -12.75 11.82
N LYS A 81 0.18 -14.07 11.57
CA LYS A 81 1.35 -14.77 11.01
C LYS A 81 1.69 -14.33 9.57
N LYS A 82 0.68 -14.19 8.72
CA LYS A 82 0.85 -13.84 7.29
C LYS A 82 1.49 -12.46 7.13
N PHE A 83 0.95 -11.46 7.83
CA PHE A 83 1.48 -10.09 7.81
C PHE A 83 2.91 -10.04 8.35
N THR A 84 3.17 -10.77 9.45
CA THR A 84 4.50 -10.82 10.06
C THR A 84 5.54 -11.44 9.12
N ALA A 85 5.22 -12.55 8.45
CA ALA A 85 6.14 -13.18 7.50
C ALA A 85 6.48 -12.26 6.31
N MET A 86 5.47 -11.59 5.73
CA MET A 86 5.67 -10.61 4.66
C MET A 86 6.46 -9.39 5.13
N THR A 87 6.26 -8.96 6.38
CA THR A 87 7.00 -7.84 6.99
C THR A 87 8.45 -8.19 7.27
N ILE A 88 8.75 -9.41 7.73
CA ILE A 88 10.12 -9.89 7.89
C ILE A 88 10.83 -9.90 6.53
N LEU A 89 10.17 -10.45 5.49
CA LEU A 89 10.70 -10.44 4.13
C LEU A 89 10.92 -9.01 3.62
N GLY A 90 9.95 -8.12 3.81
CA GLY A 90 10.05 -6.71 3.44
C GLY A 90 11.20 -5.99 4.15
N THR A 91 11.35 -6.18 5.46
CA THR A 91 12.41 -5.58 6.28
C THR A 91 13.81 -6.06 5.86
N LEU A 92 13.97 -7.38 5.65
CA LEU A 92 15.23 -7.95 5.18
C LEU A 92 15.58 -7.45 3.78
N THR A 93 14.62 -7.48 2.87
CA THR A 93 14.79 -7.00 1.49
C THR A 93 15.11 -5.51 1.46
N PHE A 94 14.44 -4.71 2.30
CA PHE A 94 14.70 -3.29 2.44
C PHE A 94 16.09 -3.03 2.99
N SER A 95 16.54 -3.74 4.03
CA SER A 95 17.91 -3.61 4.56
C SER A 95 18.98 -3.94 3.51
N VAL A 96 18.76 -4.99 2.70
CA VAL A 96 19.66 -5.33 1.58
C VAL A 96 19.62 -4.24 0.49
N ALA A 97 18.43 -3.82 0.04
CA ALA A 97 18.28 -2.77 -0.95
C ALA A 97 18.91 -1.44 -0.48
N PHE A 98 18.78 -1.12 0.81
CA PHE A 98 19.34 0.07 1.44
C PHE A 98 20.87 0.10 1.33
N ASN A 99 21.53 -1.02 1.62
CA ASN A 99 22.98 -1.12 1.46
C ASN A 99 23.40 -1.11 -0.02
N LEU A 100 22.66 -1.80 -0.90
CA LEU A 100 22.96 -1.86 -2.33
C LEU A 100 22.80 -0.51 -3.04
N THR A 101 21.85 0.32 -2.60
CA THR A 101 21.58 1.64 -3.20
C THR A 101 22.34 2.77 -2.50
N ALA A 102 23.10 2.49 -1.44
CA ALA A 102 23.95 3.46 -0.75
C ALA A 102 24.95 4.20 -1.67
N PRO A 103 25.56 3.57 -2.71
CA PRO A 103 26.43 4.27 -3.65
C PRO A 103 25.74 5.40 -4.43
N PHE A 104 24.40 5.34 -4.57
CA PHE A 104 23.65 6.34 -5.32
C PHE A 104 23.52 7.68 -4.60
N LYS A 105 23.87 7.77 -3.30
CA LYS A 105 23.77 9.02 -2.51
C LYS A 105 24.51 10.22 -3.11
N ASN A 106 25.55 10.00 -3.92
CA ASN A 106 26.38 11.05 -4.52
C ASN A 106 26.07 11.26 -6.02
N LEU A 107 25.05 10.59 -6.57
CA LEU A 107 24.75 10.64 -7.99
C LEU A 107 24.07 11.97 -8.40
N LEU A 108 23.37 12.62 -7.47
CA LEU A 108 22.71 13.90 -7.71
C LEU A 108 23.64 15.08 -7.40
N THR A 109 23.56 16.11 -8.26
CA THR A 109 24.22 17.42 -8.05
C THR A 109 23.24 18.48 -7.52
N ILE A 110 21.99 18.08 -7.27
CA ILE A 110 20.90 18.96 -6.85
C ILE A 110 21.07 19.29 -5.36
N LYS A 111 21.05 20.59 -5.01
CA LYS A 111 21.19 21.06 -3.61
C LYS A 111 19.92 21.64 -3.01
N ASP A 112 18.82 21.74 -3.77
CA ASP A 112 17.56 22.29 -3.27
C ASP A 112 16.91 21.32 -2.27
N PRO A 113 16.84 21.66 -0.98
CA PRO A 113 16.32 20.74 0.04
C PRO A 113 14.83 20.45 -0.14
N ILE A 114 14.03 21.40 -0.66
CA ILE A 114 12.60 21.18 -0.90
C ILE A 114 12.42 20.15 -2.01
N LEU A 115 13.18 20.29 -3.10
CA LEU A 115 13.12 19.35 -4.21
C LEU A 115 13.49 17.93 -3.74
N LEU A 116 14.58 17.82 -2.99
CA LEU A 116 15.03 16.54 -2.42
C LEU A 116 13.99 15.95 -1.46
N CYS A 117 13.37 16.76 -0.60
CA CYS A 117 12.27 16.33 0.29
C CYS A 117 11.08 15.77 -0.50
N VAL A 118 10.64 16.47 -1.55
CA VAL A 118 9.46 16.09 -2.32
C VAL A 118 9.70 14.77 -3.04
N TYR A 119 10.80 14.63 -3.78
CA TYR A 119 11.08 13.40 -4.53
C TYR A 119 11.44 12.22 -3.61
N GLY A 120 12.21 12.48 -2.55
CA GLY A 120 12.50 11.48 -1.52
C GLY A 120 11.23 10.98 -0.85
N GLY A 121 10.34 11.90 -0.45
CA GLY A 121 9.05 11.59 0.14
C GLY A 121 8.12 10.84 -0.81
N VAL A 122 8.02 11.24 -2.08
CA VAL A 122 7.18 10.56 -3.08
C VAL A 122 7.66 9.14 -3.32
N LEU A 123 8.94 8.93 -3.61
CA LEU A 123 9.49 7.58 -3.87
C LEU A 123 9.39 6.68 -2.64
N ASN A 124 9.67 7.23 -1.45
CA ASN A 124 9.50 6.51 -0.20
C ASN A 124 8.04 6.10 0.01
N GLY A 125 7.10 7.04 -0.12
CA GLY A 125 5.67 6.79 -0.01
C GLY A 125 5.14 5.77 -1.03
N LEU A 126 5.63 5.82 -2.27
CA LEU A 126 5.32 4.82 -3.30
C LEU A 126 5.77 3.43 -2.87
N GLY A 127 7.03 3.30 -2.43
CA GLY A 127 7.58 2.02 -1.98
C GLY A 127 6.85 1.46 -0.76
N MET A 128 6.61 2.29 0.25
CA MET A 128 5.83 1.95 1.45
C MET A 128 4.42 1.47 1.08
N GLY A 129 3.75 2.22 0.20
CA GLY A 129 2.39 1.92 -0.22
C GLY A 129 2.28 0.60 -0.97
N ILE A 130 3.24 0.30 -1.85
CA ILE A 130 3.31 -0.98 -2.58
C ILE A 130 3.48 -2.14 -1.61
N VAL A 131 4.43 -2.05 -0.67
CA VAL A 131 4.69 -3.12 0.31
C VAL A 131 3.47 -3.34 1.21
N LEU A 132 2.87 -2.26 1.71
CA LEU A 132 1.71 -2.35 2.58
C LEU A 132 0.50 -2.93 1.85
N SER A 133 0.26 -2.52 0.60
CA SER A 133 -0.78 -3.09 -0.28
C SER A 133 -0.67 -4.60 -0.48
N ASN A 134 0.52 -5.18 -0.28
CA ASN A 134 0.80 -6.60 -0.44
C ASN A 134 0.87 -7.35 0.89
N TYR A 135 0.23 -6.82 1.96
CA TYR A 135 0.19 -7.39 3.31
C TYR A 135 1.55 -7.47 4.00
N GLY A 136 2.50 -6.61 3.65
CA GLY A 136 3.79 -6.49 4.31
C GLY A 136 3.99 -5.11 4.95
N SER A 137 5.14 -4.90 5.55
CA SER A 137 5.64 -3.59 5.93
C SER A 137 7.15 -3.55 5.67
N LEU A 138 7.70 -2.37 5.44
CA LEU A 138 9.15 -2.18 5.42
C LEU A 138 9.76 -2.47 6.81
N GLY A 139 8.93 -2.43 7.86
CA GLY A 139 9.31 -2.60 9.24
C GLY A 139 9.19 -1.30 10.02
N GLY A 140 9.77 -1.28 11.21
CA GLY A 140 9.86 -0.14 12.09
C GLY A 140 8.55 0.17 12.81
N LEU A 141 8.42 1.42 13.25
CA LEU A 141 7.28 1.84 14.06
C LEU A 141 5.95 1.89 13.29
N ASP A 142 6.01 1.73 11.97
CA ASP A 142 4.85 1.41 11.15
C ASP A 142 4.17 0.09 11.55
N ILE A 143 4.92 -0.88 12.11
CA ILE A 143 4.35 -2.09 12.72
C ILE A 143 3.47 -1.72 13.92
N VAL A 144 3.88 -0.72 14.71
CA VAL A 144 3.11 -0.24 15.86
C VAL A 144 1.84 0.46 15.37
N ALA A 145 1.93 1.29 14.33
CA ALA A 145 0.76 1.92 13.73
C ALA A 145 -0.23 0.89 13.16
N ALA A 146 0.27 -0.17 12.49
CA ALA A 146 -0.56 -1.29 12.05
C ALA A 146 -1.22 -2.03 13.22
N ALA A 147 -0.49 -2.26 14.31
CA ALA A 147 -1.02 -2.92 15.51
C ALA A 147 -2.11 -2.07 16.19
N ILE A 148 -1.93 -0.75 16.25
CA ILE A 148 -2.94 0.19 16.77
C ILE A 148 -4.18 0.18 15.89
N LYS A 149 -4.02 0.28 14.57
CA LYS A 149 -5.14 0.22 13.61
C LYS A 149 -5.90 -1.10 13.71
N LYS A 150 -5.20 -2.22 13.87
CA LYS A 150 -5.81 -3.55 14.09
C LYS A 150 -6.70 -3.59 15.33
N LYS A 151 -6.29 -2.90 16.40
CA LYS A 151 -7.03 -2.86 17.68
C LYS A 151 -8.11 -1.77 17.71
N HIS A 152 -7.92 -0.70 16.93
CA HIS A 152 -8.79 0.47 16.89
C HIS A 152 -9.02 0.89 15.43
N GLU A 153 -10.09 0.41 14.82
CA GLU A 153 -10.41 0.61 13.39
C GLU A 153 -10.55 2.08 12.98
N ASN A 154 -10.92 2.96 13.92
CA ASN A 154 -11.09 4.39 13.67
C ASN A 154 -9.77 5.13 13.41
N PHE A 155 -8.61 4.52 13.68
CA PHE A 155 -7.31 5.15 13.47
C PHE A 155 -6.77 4.90 12.07
N GLN A 156 -6.45 5.98 11.38
CA GLN A 156 -5.73 5.91 10.11
C GLN A 156 -4.25 5.60 10.36
N PHE A 157 -3.74 4.58 9.67
CA PHE A 157 -2.34 4.14 9.79
C PHE A 157 -1.36 5.30 9.59
N SER A 158 -1.55 6.10 8.54
CA SER A 158 -0.71 7.24 8.18
C SER A 158 -0.67 8.31 9.28
N THR A 159 -1.82 8.64 9.86
CA THR A 159 -1.92 9.62 10.94
C THR A 159 -1.23 9.12 12.21
N THR A 160 -1.44 7.85 12.58
CA THR A 160 -0.78 7.24 13.75
C THR A 160 0.74 7.21 13.55
N SER A 161 1.21 6.78 12.38
CA SER A 161 2.64 6.79 12.06
C SER A 161 3.21 8.21 12.05
N LEU A 162 2.51 9.21 11.51
CA LEU A 162 2.97 10.60 11.50
C LEU A 162 3.19 11.13 12.94
N ILE A 163 2.26 10.86 13.86
CA ILE A 163 2.37 11.28 15.26
C ILE A 163 3.59 10.66 15.93
N ILE A 164 3.82 9.36 15.72
CA ILE A 164 4.99 8.66 16.26
C ILE A 164 6.29 9.29 15.72
N ASN A 165 6.31 9.64 14.43
CA ASN A 165 7.45 10.28 13.79
C ASN A 165 7.72 11.69 14.30
N ILE A 166 6.69 12.48 14.59
CA ILE A 166 6.83 13.81 15.18
C ILE A 166 7.61 13.73 16.50
N LEU A 167 7.29 12.76 17.35
CA LEU A 167 8.00 12.56 18.62
C LEU A 167 9.48 12.24 18.40
N ILE A 168 9.79 11.34 17.47
CA ILE A 168 11.18 10.92 17.17
C ILE A 168 11.99 12.08 16.59
N ILE A 169 11.39 12.83 15.66
CA ILE A 169 12.08 13.94 14.98
C ILE A 169 12.26 15.11 15.93
N THR A 170 11.34 15.33 16.86
CA THR A 170 11.51 16.35 17.91
C THR A 170 12.75 16.03 18.77
N LEU A 171 12.97 14.76 19.11
CA LEU A 171 14.20 14.32 19.79
C LEU A 171 15.44 14.45 18.88
N GLY A 172 15.30 14.12 17.59
CA GLY A 172 16.37 14.28 16.60
C GLY A 172 16.75 15.74 16.31
N ALA A 173 15.81 16.68 16.44
CA ALA A 173 16.03 18.11 16.17
C ALA A 173 17.12 18.71 17.07
N ILE A 174 17.31 18.16 18.27
CA ILE A 174 18.38 18.54 19.20
C ILE A 174 19.77 18.25 18.60
N PHE A 175 19.89 17.18 17.79
CA PHE A 175 21.17 16.75 17.21
C PHE A 175 21.41 17.28 15.80
N PHE A 176 20.36 17.42 14.97
CA PHE A 176 20.47 17.75 13.54
C PHE A 176 19.99 19.17 13.20
N GLY A 177 19.48 19.91 14.19
CA GLY A 177 18.96 21.26 14.02
C GLY A 177 17.52 21.31 13.52
N LEU A 178 16.86 22.44 13.82
CA LEU A 178 15.46 22.68 13.50
C LEU A 178 15.16 22.61 11.98
N PRO A 179 15.99 23.14 11.06
CA PRO A 179 15.69 23.08 9.63
C PRO A 179 15.62 21.64 9.09
N SER A 180 16.59 20.78 9.43
CA SER A 180 16.59 19.37 9.01
C SER A 180 15.38 18.61 9.58
N ALA A 181 15.00 18.90 10.82
CA ALA A 181 13.81 18.32 11.44
C ALA A 181 12.51 18.71 10.70
N LEU A 182 12.32 20.00 10.37
CA LEU A 182 11.13 20.47 9.64
C LEU A 182 11.05 19.89 8.23
N TYR A 183 12.18 19.85 7.51
CA TYR A 183 12.26 19.23 6.18
C TYR A 183 11.98 17.72 6.24
N THR A 184 12.47 17.03 7.26
CA THR A 184 12.16 15.62 7.49
C THR A 184 10.65 15.42 7.70
N LEU A 185 10.02 16.21 8.57
CA LEU A 185 8.57 16.12 8.81
C LEU A 185 7.76 16.36 7.54
N PHE A 186 8.18 17.33 6.74
CA PHE A 186 7.56 17.61 5.44
C PHE A 186 7.67 16.41 4.49
N SER A 187 8.85 15.81 4.36
CA SER A 187 9.04 14.61 3.53
C SER A 187 8.24 13.40 4.04
N ILE A 188 8.14 13.21 5.35
CA ILE A 188 7.34 12.13 5.94
C ILE A 188 5.84 12.34 5.69
N TYR A 189 5.35 13.57 5.80
CA TYR A 189 3.96 13.89 5.46
C TYR A 189 3.64 13.56 4.00
N ILE A 190 4.55 13.91 3.07
CA ILE A 190 4.44 13.54 1.65
C ILE A 190 4.45 12.02 1.49
N SER A 191 5.38 11.33 2.16
CA SER A 191 5.50 9.87 2.10
C SER A 191 4.18 9.19 2.49
N TYR A 192 3.60 9.56 3.64
CA TYR A 192 2.35 8.99 4.10
C TYR A 192 1.15 9.37 3.22
N SER A 193 1.10 10.61 2.72
CA SER A 193 0.05 11.05 1.78
C SER A 193 0.09 10.26 0.46
N VAL A 194 1.29 9.98 -0.06
CA VAL A 194 1.46 9.16 -1.28
C VAL A 194 1.16 7.70 -0.97
N MET A 195 1.63 7.19 0.16
CA MET A 195 1.37 5.82 0.62
C MET A 195 -0.13 5.54 0.70
N ASP A 196 -0.93 6.43 1.29
CA ASP A 196 -2.39 6.29 1.35
C ASP A 196 -3.01 6.21 -0.05
N LYS A 197 -2.58 7.09 -0.97
CA LYS A 197 -3.07 7.07 -2.36
C LYS A 197 -2.71 5.77 -3.06
N VAL A 198 -1.53 5.20 -2.81
CA VAL A 198 -1.11 3.92 -3.37
C VAL A 198 -1.94 2.78 -2.79
N ILE A 199 -2.12 2.72 -1.48
CA ILE A 199 -2.93 1.68 -0.82
C ILE A 199 -4.36 1.70 -1.35
N ILE A 200 -4.95 2.89 -1.43
CA ILE A 200 -6.27 3.09 -2.02
C ILE A 200 -6.24 2.64 -3.49
N GLY A 201 -5.28 3.08 -4.29
CA GLY A 201 -5.17 2.74 -5.71
C GLY A 201 -5.04 1.23 -5.97
N PHE A 202 -4.25 0.52 -5.16
CA PHE A 202 -4.05 -0.93 -5.28
C PHE A 202 -5.24 -1.74 -4.77
N ASN A 203 -5.99 -1.24 -3.79
CA ASN A 203 -7.07 -1.99 -3.13
C ASN A 203 -8.49 -1.46 -3.42
N ARG A 204 -8.68 -0.54 -4.38
CA ARG A 204 -10.01 -0.02 -4.74
C ARG A 204 -10.89 -1.10 -5.33
N GLN A 205 -12.06 -1.28 -4.72
CA GLN A 205 -13.19 -1.98 -5.30
C GLN A 205 -14.16 -0.97 -5.92
N LYS A 206 -14.86 -1.39 -6.96
CA LYS A 206 -15.83 -0.60 -7.69
C LYS A 206 -17.13 -1.38 -7.77
N LEU A 207 -18.22 -0.74 -7.37
CA LEU A 207 -19.55 -1.24 -7.69
C LEU A 207 -19.87 -0.82 -9.12
N VAL A 208 -20.26 -1.78 -9.94
CA VAL A 208 -20.71 -1.55 -11.30
C VAL A 208 -22.15 -2.01 -11.42
N LEU A 209 -23.02 -1.08 -11.81
CA LEU A 209 -24.41 -1.31 -12.15
C LEU A 209 -24.52 -1.28 -13.68
N ILE A 210 -24.92 -2.40 -14.28
CA ILE A 210 -25.01 -2.55 -15.73
C ILE A 210 -26.49 -2.70 -16.10
N ILE A 211 -26.99 -1.75 -16.88
CA ILE A 211 -28.34 -1.77 -17.45
C ILE A 211 -28.20 -2.23 -18.91
N THR A 212 -28.81 -3.35 -19.24
CA THR A 212 -28.73 -4.00 -20.56
C THR A 212 -30.02 -4.80 -20.82
N ASN A 213 -30.20 -5.27 -22.05
CA ASN A 213 -31.19 -6.30 -22.40
C ASN A 213 -30.53 -7.69 -22.59
N LYS A 214 -29.21 -7.81 -22.33
CA LYS A 214 -28.43 -9.05 -22.45
C LYS A 214 -27.84 -9.48 -21.10
N GLU A 215 -28.59 -9.28 -20.02
CA GLU A 215 -28.17 -9.48 -18.63
C GLU A 215 -27.62 -10.89 -18.36
N ASN A 216 -28.21 -11.92 -18.96
CA ASN A 216 -27.77 -13.32 -18.80
C ASN A 216 -26.43 -13.63 -19.49
N GLU A 217 -26.18 -13.02 -20.64
CA GLU A 217 -24.93 -13.21 -21.38
C GLU A 217 -23.79 -12.46 -20.68
N ILE A 218 -24.06 -11.22 -20.25
CA ILE A 218 -23.12 -10.42 -19.47
C ILE A 218 -22.80 -11.10 -18.13
N SER A 219 -23.81 -11.58 -17.39
CA SER A 219 -23.59 -12.26 -16.11
C SER A 219 -22.72 -13.51 -16.26
N SER A 220 -22.97 -14.32 -17.28
CA SER A 220 -22.19 -15.52 -17.61
C SER A 220 -20.74 -15.18 -17.95
N ASN A 221 -20.52 -14.15 -18.78
CA ASN A 221 -19.18 -13.69 -19.13
C ASN A 221 -18.42 -13.16 -17.92
N ILE A 222 -19.09 -12.44 -17.01
CA ILE A 222 -18.48 -11.97 -15.77
C ILE A 222 -18.06 -13.14 -14.88
N MET A 223 -18.95 -14.10 -14.64
CA MET A 223 -18.64 -15.27 -13.81
C MET A 223 -17.51 -16.12 -14.40
N LYS A 224 -17.48 -16.28 -15.73
CA LYS A 224 -16.48 -17.07 -16.44
C LYS A 224 -15.10 -16.41 -16.48
N HIS A 225 -15.03 -15.13 -16.81
CA HIS A 225 -13.75 -14.45 -17.09
C HIS A 225 -13.21 -13.65 -15.91
N LEU A 226 -14.08 -13.09 -15.06
CA LEU A 226 -13.68 -12.29 -13.91
C LEU A 226 -13.75 -13.08 -12.60
N HIS A 227 -14.41 -14.24 -12.61
CA HIS A 227 -14.67 -15.06 -11.41
C HIS A 227 -15.35 -14.24 -10.30
N ARG A 228 -16.30 -13.39 -10.69
CA ARG A 228 -17.05 -12.52 -9.78
C ARG A 228 -18.51 -12.92 -9.75
N GLY A 229 -19.06 -12.93 -8.54
CA GLY A 229 -20.50 -13.03 -8.32
C GLY A 229 -21.21 -11.81 -8.90
N VAL A 230 -22.44 -12.04 -9.34
CA VAL A 230 -23.33 -11.04 -9.91
C VAL A 230 -24.70 -11.23 -9.28
N THR A 231 -25.38 -10.11 -9.01
CA THR A 231 -26.73 -10.10 -8.47
C THR A 231 -27.61 -9.35 -9.45
N PHE A 232 -28.82 -9.85 -9.72
CA PHE A 232 -29.81 -9.10 -10.47
C PHE A 232 -30.63 -8.24 -9.52
N LEU A 233 -30.66 -6.94 -9.79
CA LEU A 233 -31.58 -6.00 -9.16
C LEU A 233 -32.75 -5.76 -10.11
N TYR A 234 -33.96 -5.99 -9.63
CA TYR A 234 -35.18 -5.73 -10.39
C TYR A 234 -35.55 -4.26 -10.24
N GLY A 235 -35.73 -3.58 -11.37
CA GLY A 235 -36.17 -2.20 -11.43
C GLY A 235 -37.19 -1.99 -12.54
N GLU A 236 -37.71 -0.78 -12.62
CA GLU A 236 -38.67 -0.36 -13.63
C GLU A 236 -38.18 0.94 -14.28
N GLY A 237 -38.24 1.01 -15.61
CA GLY A 237 -37.93 2.23 -16.32
C GLY A 237 -38.98 3.30 -16.02
N ALA A 238 -38.57 4.43 -15.42
CA ALA A 238 -39.52 5.47 -15.02
C ALA A 238 -40.37 6.01 -16.19
N TYR A 239 -39.78 6.09 -17.39
CA TYR A 239 -40.44 6.56 -18.62
C TYR A 239 -41.13 5.42 -19.37
N THR A 240 -40.45 4.30 -19.60
CA THR A 240 -40.95 3.19 -20.42
C THR A 240 -41.92 2.27 -19.68
N LYS A 241 -41.98 2.36 -18.34
CA LYS A 241 -42.72 1.44 -17.45
C LYS A 241 -42.38 -0.04 -17.64
N SER A 242 -41.23 -0.31 -18.26
CA SER A 242 -40.77 -1.65 -18.55
C SER A 242 -39.97 -2.18 -17.38
N ASN A 243 -40.23 -3.42 -16.97
CA ASN A 243 -39.35 -4.15 -16.07
C ASN A 243 -37.94 -4.25 -16.67
N LYS A 244 -36.93 -3.96 -15.85
CA LYS A 244 -35.51 -4.01 -16.20
C LYS A 244 -34.76 -4.78 -15.13
N MET A 245 -33.84 -5.62 -15.58
CA MET A 245 -32.86 -6.25 -14.71
C MET A 245 -31.56 -5.46 -14.80
N VAL A 246 -31.07 -5.00 -13.65
CA VAL A 246 -29.78 -4.33 -13.51
C VAL A 246 -28.78 -5.32 -12.95
N VAL A 247 -27.67 -5.56 -13.66
CA VAL A 247 -26.59 -6.40 -13.19
C VAL A 247 -25.78 -5.62 -12.15
N TYR A 248 -25.84 -6.06 -10.91
CA TYR A 248 -25.01 -5.59 -9.81
C TYR A 248 -23.76 -6.46 -9.72
N CYS A 249 -22.59 -5.86 -9.86
CA CYS A 249 -21.31 -6.57 -9.70
C CYS A 249 -20.30 -5.68 -9.00
N VAL A 250 -19.56 -6.25 -8.05
CA VAL A 250 -18.40 -5.59 -7.46
C VAL A 250 -17.14 -6.17 -8.09
N VAL A 251 -16.24 -5.30 -8.55
CA VAL A 251 -14.96 -5.70 -9.16
C VAL A 251 -13.82 -4.90 -8.56
N THR A 252 -12.60 -5.41 -8.67
CA THR A 252 -11.42 -4.59 -8.34
C THR A 252 -11.16 -3.56 -9.44
N THR A 253 -10.45 -2.48 -9.12
CA THR A 253 -10.07 -1.46 -10.10
C THR A 253 -9.24 -2.05 -11.25
N GLN A 254 -8.45 -3.10 -10.97
CA GLN A 254 -7.68 -3.83 -11.98
C GLN A 254 -8.58 -4.65 -12.93
N GLN A 255 -9.72 -5.14 -12.43
CA GLN A 255 -10.69 -5.91 -13.20
C GLN A 255 -11.62 -5.02 -14.05
N LEU A 256 -11.80 -3.75 -13.68
CA LEU A 256 -12.70 -2.81 -14.34
C LEU A 256 -12.47 -2.64 -15.85
N PRO A 257 -11.22 -2.54 -16.38
CA PRO A 257 -10.99 -2.42 -17.82
C PRO A 257 -11.46 -3.66 -18.59
N LEU A 258 -11.25 -4.85 -18.04
CA LEU A 258 -11.71 -6.10 -18.65
C LEU A 258 -13.24 -6.19 -18.63
N LEU A 259 -13.87 -5.82 -17.51
CA LEU A 259 -15.33 -5.74 -17.41
C LEU A 259 -15.92 -4.80 -18.48
N LYS A 260 -15.37 -3.59 -18.62
CA LYS A 260 -15.81 -2.62 -19.63
C LYS A 260 -15.72 -3.18 -21.05
N ARG A 261 -14.65 -3.92 -21.36
CA ARG A 261 -14.47 -4.58 -22.65
C ARG A 261 -15.50 -5.69 -22.87
N LEU A 262 -15.72 -6.56 -21.88
CA LEU A 262 -16.70 -7.65 -21.96
C LEU A 262 -18.12 -7.11 -22.17
N VAL A 263 -18.52 -6.12 -21.38
CA VAL A 263 -19.85 -5.50 -21.46
C VAL A 263 -20.05 -4.85 -22.83
N LYS A 264 -19.11 -4.01 -23.27
CA LYS A 264 -19.21 -3.30 -24.55
C LYS A 264 -19.16 -4.24 -25.77
N ALA A 265 -18.44 -5.35 -25.68
CA ALA A 265 -18.40 -6.38 -26.72
C ALA A 265 -19.70 -7.19 -26.79
N THR A 266 -20.36 -7.43 -25.65
CA THR A 266 -21.62 -8.18 -25.58
C THR A 266 -22.79 -7.31 -26.00
N ASP A 267 -22.86 -6.08 -25.49
CA ASP A 267 -23.91 -5.11 -25.76
C ASP A 267 -23.34 -3.68 -25.84
N GLY A 268 -23.21 -3.17 -27.06
CA GLY A 268 -22.74 -1.81 -27.32
C GLY A 268 -23.71 -0.71 -26.88
N ALA A 269 -24.99 -1.04 -26.65
CA ALA A 269 -26.02 -0.11 -26.18
C ALA A 269 -26.21 -0.15 -24.65
N SER A 270 -25.43 -0.98 -23.94
CA SER A 270 -25.50 -1.09 -22.49
C SER A 270 -25.08 0.21 -21.80
N PHE A 271 -25.68 0.47 -20.65
CA PHE A 271 -25.33 1.58 -19.77
C PHE A 271 -24.65 1.05 -18.50
N MET A 272 -23.50 1.61 -18.15
CA MET A 272 -22.76 1.25 -16.93
C MET A 272 -22.63 2.46 -16.01
N SER A 273 -23.10 2.32 -14.77
CA SER A 273 -22.76 3.24 -13.68
C SER A 273 -21.68 2.62 -12.80
N ILE A 274 -20.63 3.37 -12.51
CA ILE A 274 -19.46 2.91 -11.75
C ILE A 274 -19.36 3.79 -10.50
N LEU A 275 -19.50 3.16 -9.34
CA LEU A 275 -19.45 3.82 -8.04
C LEU A 275 -18.23 3.36 -7.25
N ASP A 276 -17.64 4.30 -6.52
CA ASP A 276 -16.60 4.02 -5.55
C ASP A 276 -17.26 3.53 -4.27
N ILE A 277 -16.88 2.33 -3.82
CA ILE A 277 -17.35 1.77 -2.56
C ILE A 277 -16.24 1.84 -1.53
N SER A 278 -16.58 2.24 -0.30
CA SER A 278 -15.61 2.39 0.79
C SER A 278 -15.06 1.05 1.25
N GLU A 279 -15.95 0.07 1.46
CA GLU A 279 -15.60 -1.29 1.85
C GLU A 279 -16.61 -2.29 1.28
N VAL A 280 -16.17 -3.51 1.02
CA VAL A 280 -17.05 -4.67 0.78
C VAL A 280 -16.51 -5.86 1.54
N HIS A 281 -17.41 -6.59 2.17
CA HIS A 281 -17.11 -7.78 2.98
C HIS A 281 -17.85 -8.99 2.40
N GLY A 282 -17.16 -10.12 2.25
CA GLY A 282 -17.78 -11.37 1.80
C GLY A 282 -16.89 -12.26 0.94
N ASN A 283 -17.40 -13.45 0.59
CA ASN A 283 -16.66 -14.43 -0.20
C ASN A 283 -16.22 -13.86 -1.56
N GLY A 284 -14.91 -13.91 -1.84
CA GLY A 284 -14.30 -13.38 -3.04
C GLY A 284 -13.71 -11.98 -2.90
N PHE A 285 -14.03 -11.24 -1.84
CA PHE A 285 -13.42 -9.95 -1.53
C PHE A 285 -12.65 -10.07 -0.22
N GLN A 286 -11.33 -9.89 -0.27
CA GLN A 286 -10.53 -9.95 0.95
C GLN A 286 -10.97 -8.82 1.86
N GLY A 287 -11.41 -9.20 3.07
CA GLY A 287 -11.65 -8.30 4.17
C GLY A 287 -10.41 -7.47 4.48
N ASN A 288 -10.63 -6.40 5.23
CA ASN A 288 -9.67 -5.38 5.60
C ASN A 288 -8.24 -5.93 5.78
N MET A 289 -7.24 -5.17 5.33
CA MET A 289 -5.82 -5.53 5.44
C MET A 289 -5.40 -5.90 6.89
N PHE A 290 -6.20 -5.44 7.85
CA PHE A 290 -6.07 -5.68 9.28
C PHE A 290 -7.33 -6.31 9.90
N SER A 291 -8.21 -7.04 9.21
CA SER A 291 -9.32 -7.80 9.82
C SER A 291 -8.98 -9.29 9.92
#